data_AF-A0A952E872-F1
#
_entry.id   AF-A0A952E872-F1
#
_cell.length_a   1.000
_cell.length_b   1.000
_cell.length_c   1.000
_cell.angle_alpha   90.00
_cell.angle_beta   90.00
_cell.angle_gamma   90.00
#
_symmetry.space_group_name_H-M   'P 1'
#
loop_
_entity.id
_entity.type
_entity.pdbx_description
1 polymer ?
#
loop_
_entity_poly.entity_id
_entity_poly.type
_entity_poly.pdbx_seq_one_letter_code
_entity_poly.pdbx_strand_id
1 'polypeptide(L)'
;MSDSVNITEGQQALERLARQGSEQAQEVSVVTSPGDRVAGWAVMVKSNFLYNAYNVVTVVIGSAGSAPVEIGGQTQAVNLAESYLQQGTLAAGTLAIMFRAGDKNVFHVKP
;
A
#
# COMPACT_ATOMS: atom_id res chain seq x y z
N MET A 1 -24.09 -40.39 -14.70
CA MET A 1 -24.04 -39.30 -15.70
C MET A 1 -24.11 -37.97 -14.95
N SER A 2 -23.03 -37.58 -14.26
CA SER A 2 -23.00 -36.33 -13.46
C SER A 2 -21.67 -35.57 -13.56
N ASP A 3 -20.65 -36.12 -14.23
CA ASP A 3 -19.30 -35.55 -14.22
C ASP A 3 -19.02 -34.60 -15.41
N SER A 4 -19.81 -34.68 -16.49
CA SER A 4 -19.62 -33.85 -17.69
C SER A 4 -20.17 -32.42 -17.55
N VAL A 5 -21.12 -32.18 -16.63
CA VAL A 5 -21.70 -30.85 -16.38
C VAL A 5 -20.71 -29.97 -15.62
N ASN A 6 -19.94 -30.55 -14.70
CA ASN A 6 -18.97 -29.84 -13.86
C ASN A 6 -17.76 -29.30 -14.66
N ILE A 7 -17.28 -30.05 -15.65
CA ILE A 7 -16.12 -29.66 -16.46
C ILE A 7 -16.45 -28.45 -17.35
N THR A 8 -17.67 -28.41 -17.89
CA THR A 8 -18.11 -27.36 -18.81
C THR A 8 -18.29 -26.02 -18.09
N GLU A 9 -18.85 -26.03 -16.87
CA GLU A 9 -18.99 -24.83 -16.06
C GLU A 9 -17.63 -24.29 -15.57
N GLY A 10 -16.71 -25.19 -15.19
CA GLY A 10 -15.35 -24.82 -14.80
C GLY A 10 -14.56 -24.17 -15.94
N GLN A 11 -14.67 -24.72 -17.15
CA GLN A 11 -14.03 -24.16 -18.34
C GLN A 11 -14.63 -22.80 -18.72
N GLN A 12 -15.95 -22.63 -18.60
CA GLN A 12 -16.59 -21.33 -18.86
C GLN A 12 -16.24 -20.26 -17.82
N ALA A 13 -16.06 -20.65 -16.54
CA ALA A 13 -15.61 -19.73 -15.50
C ALA A 13 -14.15 -19.27 -15.74
N LEU A 14 -13.28 -20.21 -16.12
CA LEU A 14 -11.88 -19.92 -16.48
C LEU A 14 -11.78 -19.04 -17.73
N GLU A 15 -12.61 -19.27 -18.75
CA GLU A 15 -12.65 -18.42 -19.95
C GLU A 15 -13.17 -17.00 -19.65
N ARG A 16 -14.14 -16.86 -18.73
CA ARG A 16 -14.61 -15.53 -18.27
C ARG A 16 -13.50 -14.77 -17.55
N LEU A 17 -12.77 -15.44 -16.66
CA LEU A 17 -11.61 -14.86 -15.94
C LEU A 17 -10.47 -14.49 -16.90
N ALA A 18 -10.19 -15.33 -17.90
CA ALA A 18 -9.17 -15.07 -18.91
C ALA A 18 -9.54 -13.89 -19.84
N ARG A 19 -10.83 -13.68 -20.12
CA ARG A 19 -11.32 -12.52 -20.90
C ARG A 19 -11.41 -11.23 -20.10
N GLN A 20 -11.54 -11.30 -18.77
CA GLN A 20 -11.46 -10.14 -17.87
C GLN A 20 -10.01 -9.68 -17.62
N GLY A 21 -9.16 -9.78 -18.65
CA GLY A 21 -7.75 -9.43 -18.58
C GLY A 21 -7.53 -8.05 -17.96
N SER A 22 -6.69 -8.02 -16.93
CA SER A 22 -5.88 -6.89 -16.44
C SER A 22 -6.57 -5.55 -16.06
N GLU A 23 -7.88 -5.37 -16.21
CA GLU A 23 -8.50 -4.05 -16.00
C GLU A 23 -8.87 -3.74 -14.54
N GLN A 24 -8.77 -4.68 -13.58
CA GLN A 24 -9.22 -4.37 -12.21
C GLN A 24 -8.61 -5.13 -11.03
N ALA A 25 -7.53 -5.88 -11.21
CA ALA A 25 -6.80 -6.46 -10.10
C ALA A 25 -5.30 -6.46 -10.39
N GLN A 26 -4.61 -5.41 -9.94
CA GLN A 26 -3.17 -5.48 -9.82
C GLN A 26 -2.85 -6.34 -8.59
N GLU A 27 -2.66 -7.65 -8.80
CA GLU A 27 -2.10 -8.51 -7.77
C GLU A 27 -0.64 -8.13 -7.55
N VAL A 28 -0.39 -7.37 -6.49
CA VAL A 28 0.96 -7.08 -6.01
C VAL A 28 1.34 -8.18 -5.02
N SER A 29 1.99 -9.23 -5.51
CA SER A 29 2.64 -10.23 -4.66
C SER A 29 4.06 -9.77 -4.34
N VAL A 30 4.29 -9.31 -3.11
CA VAL A 30 5.63 -8.97 -2.62
C VAL A 30 6.07 -10.07 -1.67
N VAL A 31 7.05 -10.87 -2.11
CA VAL A 31 7.73 -11.86 -1.29
C VAL A 31 8.92 -11.17 -0.63
N THR A 32 8.87 -10.97 0.70
CA THR A 32 10.03 -10.50 1.47
C THR A 32 10.73 -11.69 2.09
N SER A 33 11.94 -12.01 1.63
CA SER A 33 12.84 -12.98 2.29
C SER A 33 13.78 -12.24 3.26
N PRO A 34 14.25 -12.89 4.36
CA PRO A 34 15.23 -12.28 5.25
C PRO A 34 16.58 -12.13 4.53
N GLY A 35 16.81 -10.95 3.94
CA GLY A 35 18.03 -10.64 3.17
C GLY A 35 17.78 -9.92 1.84
N ASP A 36 16.53 -9.82 1.38
CA ASP A 36 16.19 -9.11 0.15
C ASP A 36 15.53 -7.76 0.45
N ARG A 37 15.78 -6.80 -0.44
CA ARG A 37 15.54 -5.34 -0.38
C ARG A 37 14.45 -4.92 0.62
N VAL A 38 14.75 -3.94 1.48
CA VAL A 38 13.75 -3.31 2.35
C VAL A 38 12.59 -2.82 1.49
N ALA A 39 11.45 -3.51 1.55
CA ALA A 39 10.25 -3.11 0.83
C ALA A 39 9.82 -1.74 1.37
N GLY A 40 9.85 -0.74 0.50
CA GLY A 40 9.30 0.59 0.76
C GLY A 40 7.92 0.71 0.14
N TRP A 41 6.98 1.33 0.85
CA TRP A 41 5.64 1.61 0.37
C TRP A 41 5.44 3.11 0.18
N ALA A 42 4.81 3.51 -0.93
CA ALA A 42 4.31 4.88 -1.05
C ALA A 42 3.12 5.05 -0.12
N VAL A 43 3.14 6.11 0.70
CA VAL A 43 2.09 6.44 1.65
C VAL A 43 1.71 7.91 1.56
N MET A 44 0.49 8.22 1.99
CA MET A 44 -0.02 9.57 2.16
C MET A 44 -0.35 9.83 3.62
N VAL A 45 0.10 10.96 4.15
CA VAL A 45 -0.25 11.45 5.48
C VAL A 45 -1.72 11.86 5.50
N LYS A 46 -2.49 11.30 6.44
CA LYS A 46 -3.91 11.63 6.63
C LYS A 46 -4.12 12.61 7.77
N SER A 47 -3.39 12.43 8.86
CA SER A 47 -3.39 13.36 10.00
C SER A 47 -2.14 13.13 10.85
N ASN A 48 -1.81 14.12 11.70
CA ASN A 48 -0.98 13.81 12.85
C ASN A 48 -1.75 12.85 13.79
N PHE A 49 -1.02 11.92 14.41
CA PHE A 49 -1.54 11.06 15.46
C PHE A 49 -1.05 11.53 16.84
N LEU A 50 0.25 11.45 17.09
CA LEU A 50 0.86 11.88 18.35
C LEU A 50 2.35 12.15 18.14
N TYR A 51 2.85 13.29 18.63
CA TYR A 51 4.24 13.71 18.43
C TYR A 51 4.62 13.66 16.94
N ASN A 52 5.72 13.01 16.58
CA ASN A 52 6.17 12.79 15.21
C ASN A 52 5.55 11.54 14.54
N ALA A 53 4.51 10.93 15.13
CA ALA A 53 3.76 9.84 14.52
C ALA A 53 2.52 10.36 13.79
N TYR A 54 2.25 9.80 12.62
CA TYR A 54 1.17 10.17 11.73
C TYR A 54 0.29 8.97 11.39
N ASN A 55 -1.01 9.24 11.22
CA ASN A 55 -1.88 8.32 10.51
C ASN A 55 -1.58 8.44 9.02
N VAL A 56 -1.18 7.34 8.40
CA VAL A 56 -0.84 7.26 6.99
C VAL A 56 -1.67 6.17 6.32
N VAL A 57 -1.89 6.31 5.02
CA VAL A 57 -2.52 5.27 4.18
C VAL A 57 -1.59 4.93 3.03
N THR A 58 -1.51 3.67 2.66
CA THR A 58 -0.75 3.25 1.48
C THR A 58 -1.42 3.82 0.24
N VAL A 59 -0.62 4.28 -0.72
CA VAL A 59 -1.11 4.77 -2.01
C VAL A 59 -0.42 4.07 -3.17
N VAL A 60 -1.15 3.88 -4.26
CA VAL A 60 -0.61 3.47 -5.55
C VAL A 60 -0.33 4.73 -6.36
N ILE A 61 0.91 4.86 -6.84
CA ILE A 61 1.30 5.92 -7.76
C ILE A 61 0.95 5.46 -9.18
N GLY A 62 -0.01 6.15 -9.80
CA GLY A 62 -0.45 5.87 -11.17
C GLY A 62 0.50 6.45 -12.22
N SER A 63 0.01 6.56 -13.46
CA SER A 63 0.72 7.21 -14.55
C SER A 63 1.03 8.69 -14.25
N ALA A 64 2.01 9.26 -14.95
CA ALA A 64 2.35 10.67 -14.82
C ALA A 64 1.12 11.56 -15.06
N GLY A 65 0.87 12.50 -14.13
CA GLY A 65 -0.30 13.38 -14.15
C GLY A 65 -1.55 12.82 -13.46
N SER A 66 -1.53 11.56 -13.01
CA SER A 66 -2.62 10.96 -12.23
C SER A 66 -2.43 11.20 -10.73
N ALA A 67 -3.55 11.40 -10.02
CA ALA A 67 -3.52 11.48 -8.57
C ALA A 67 -3.21 10.09 -7.95
N PRO A 68 -2.49 10.03 -6.82
CA PRO A 68 -2.33 8.78 -6.07
C PRO A 68 -3.67 8.21 -5.60
N VAL A 69 -3.80 6.89 -5.62
CA VAL A 69 -5.02 6.18 -5.18
C VAL A 69 -4.75 5.49 -3.86
N GLU A 70 -5.57 5.76 -2.84
CA GLU A 70 -5.46 5.12 -1.51
C GLU A 70 -5.85 3.64 -1.57
N ILE A 71 -5.07 2.80 -0.92
CA ILE A 71 -5.33 1.36 -0.79
C ILE A 71 -5.16 0.90 0.66
N GLY A 72 -6.06 0.01 1.09
CA GLY A 72 -6.06 -0.55 2.44
C GLY A 72 -6.54 0.42 3.52
N GLY A 73 -6.22 0.09 4.78
CA GLY A 73 -6.57 0.89 5.95
C GLY A 73 -5.48 1.87 6.36
N GLN A 74 -5.85 2.83 7.21
CA GLN A 74 -4.85 3.69 7.85
C GLN A 74 -3.99 2.88 8.83
N THR A 75 -2.71 3.21 8.88
CA THR A 75 -1.75 2.72 9.87
C THR A 75 -0.97 3.89 10.45
N GLN A 76 -0.15 3.64 11.46
CA GLN A 76 0.69 4.66 12.08
C GLN A 76 2.12 4.53 11.57
N ALA A 77 2.76 5.65 11.28
CA ALA A 77 4.17 5.71 10.92
C ALA A 77 4.87 6.92 11.54
N VAL A 78 6.12 6.74 11.96
CA VAL A 78 6.93 7.78 12.62
C VAL A 78 7.79 8.51 11.59
N ASN A 79 7.74 9.84 11.61
CA ASN A 79 8.63 10.66 10.82
C ASN A 79 9.97 10.85 11.54
N LEU A 80 11.03 10.30 10.96
CA LEU A 80 12.39 10.36 11.49
C LEU A 80 13.05 11.73 11.32
N ALA A 81 12.46 12.63 10.54
CA ALA A 81 12.99 13.98 10.33
C ALA A 81 12.57 14.99 11.41
N GLU A 82 11.56 14.66 12.22
CA GLU A 82 10.99 15.54 13.24
C GLU A 82 11.38 15.11 14.66
N SER A 83 11.25 16.03 15.61
CA SER A 83 11.50 15.74 17.03
C SER A 83 10.47 14.75 17.60
N TYR A 84 10.95 13.76 18.33
CA TYR A 84 10.12 12.76 19.02
C TYR A 84 9.35 13.33 20.22
N LEU A 85 9.66 14.56 20.62
CA LEU A 85 9.07 15.23 21.80
C LEU A 85 8.12 16.37 21.41
N GLN A 86 7.96 16.64 20.12
CA GLN A 86 7.12 17.72 19.62
C GLN A 86 6.02 17.19 18.71
N GLN A 87 4.93 17.93 18.64
CA GLN A 87 3.86 17.65 17.70
C GLN A 87 4.37 17.88 16.27
N GLY A 88 4.24 16.84 15.45
CA GLY A 88 4.62 16.88 14.05
C GLY A 88 3.80 17.89 13.24
N THR A 89 4.43 18.41 12.20
CA THR A 89 4.01 19.58 11.42
C THR A 89 3.63 19.25 9.97
N LEU A 90 3.77 18.00 9.53
CA LEU A 90 3.41 17.61 8.17
C LEU A 90 1.91 17.75 7.93
N ALA A 91 1.57 18.38 6.81
CA ALA A 91 0.21 18.55 6.37
C ALA A 91 -0.40 17.22 5.87
N ALA A 92 -1.72 17.08 6.01
CA ALA A 92 -2.45 16.01 5.34
C ALA A 92 -2.28 16.13 3.81
N GLY A 93 -2.15 14.99 3.14
CA GLY A 93 -1.85 14.90 1.71
C GLY A 93 -0.36 14.79 1.38
N THR A 94 0.54 14.98 2.36
CA THR A 94 1.99 14.80 2.16
C THR A 94 2.29 13.35 1.77
N LEU A 95 3.00 13.16 0.66
CA LEU A 95 3.43 11.85 0.19
C LEU A 95 4.81 11.50 0.79
N ALA A 96 4.99 10.25 1.17
CA ALA A 96 6.23 9.74 1.72
C ALA A 96 6.49 8.30 1.25
N ILE A 97 7.74 7.85 1.43
CA ILE A 97 8.08 6.43 1.36
C ILE A 97 8.22 5.91 2.79
N MET A 98 7.39 4.93 3.13
CA MET A 98 7.40 4.24 4.41
C MET A 98 8.20 2.95 4.32
N PHE A 99 9.00 2.68 5.35
CA PHE A 99 9.75 1.44 5.53
C PHE A 99 9.38 0.79 6.86
N ARG A 100 9.65 -0.52 6.97
CA ARG A 100 9.54 -1.25 8.22
C ARG A 100 10.91 -1.29 8.91
N ALA A 101 10.99 -0.74 10.13
CA ALA A 101 12.16 -0.83 11.00
C ALA A 101 11.79 -1.66 12.24
N GLY A 102 12.11 -2.95 12.23
CA GLY A 102 11.64 -3.90 13.25
C GLY A 102 10.11 -4.01 13.25
N ASP A 103 9.48 -3.64 14.37
CA ASP A 103 8.03 -3.63 14.54
C ASP A 103 7.39 -2.25 14.28
N LYS A 104 8.17 -1.26 13.81
CA LYS A 104 7.69 0.10 13.56
C LYS A 104 7.66 0.45 12.09
N ASN A 105 6.65 1.21 11.70
CA ASN A 105 6.62 1.89 10.42
C ASN A 105 7.30 3.24 10.57
N VAL A 106 8.22 3.56 9.67
CA VAL A 106 9.00 4.79 9.70
C VAL A 106 9.08 5.39 8.32
N PHE A 107 9.20 6.71 8.25
CA PHE A 107 9.49 7.43 7.01
C PHE A 107 10.34 8.66 7.32
N HIS A 108 10.87 9.31 6.29
CA HIS A 108 11.66 10.53 6.45
C HIS A 108 11.17 11.59 5.47
N VAL A 109 10.53 12.63 5.98
CA VAL A 109 10.09 13.80 5.20
C VAL A 109 10.34 15.05 6.03
N LYS A 110 11.11 16.00 5.50
CA LYS A 110 11.28 17.31 6.13
C LYS A 110 10.00 18.13 5.91
N PRO A 111 9.53 18.87 6.93
CA PRO A 111 8.42 19.82 6.78
C PRO A 111 8.67 20.88 5.70
#